data_AF-A0A7C3TFU7-F1
#
_entry.id   AF-A0A7C3TFU7-F1
#
_cell.length_a   1.000
_cell.length_b   1.000
_cell.length_c   1.000
_cell.angle_alpha   90.00
_cell.angle_beta   90.00
_cell.angle_gamma   90.00
#
_symmetry.space_group_name_H-M   'P 1'
#
loop_
_entity.id
_entity.type
_entity.pdbx_description
1 polymer ?
#
loop_
_entity_poly.entity_id
_entity_poly.type
_entity_poly.pdbx_seq_one_letter_code
_entity_poly.pdbx_strand_id
1 'polypeptide(L)'
;MVYRVLKKSAHAVVVAIALDLKEYKNKVIKIHLGQKIAATSTIVGSILFIMIFPVYHSIGLQVLIALNVIDLISAIFIKTEKKTKLYTDRVSEAIMFSVAGFPWFILTAINYILAMLRITTYKKTPIIPLRFIFLLFLILQE
;
A
#
# COMPACT_ATOMS: atom_id res chain seq x y z
N MET A 1 -24.06 -12.56 0.91
CA MET A 1 -23.11 -13.63 1.35
C MET A 1 -21.68 -13.34 0.88
N VAL A 2 -21.46 -13.06 -0.41
CA VAL A 2 -20.16 -12.70 -1.02
C VAL A 2 -19.43 -11.55 -0.31
N TYR A 3 -20.14 -10.47 0.06
CA TYR A 3 -19.54 -9.32 0.75
C TYR A 3 -18.94 -9.65 2.13
N ARG A 4 -19.56 -10.54 2.91
CA ARG A 4 -19.02 -10.99 4.20
C ARG A 4 -17.79 -11.88 4.04
N VAL A 5 -17.76 -12.71 2.99
CA VAL A 5 -16.62 -13.56 2.67
C VAL A 5 -15.42 -12.69 2.26
N LEU A 6 -15.65 -11.72 1.35
CA LEU A 6 -14.64 -10.75 0.91
C LEU A 6 -14.04 -9.96 2.09
N LYS A 7 -14.87 -9.53 3.05
CA LYS A 7 -14.43 -8.79 4.24
C LYS A 7 -13.58 -9.65 5.19
N LYS A 8 -13.91 -10.93 5.35
CA LYS A 8 -13.11 -11.89 6.15
C LYS A 8 -11.77 -12.22 5.49
N SER A 9 -11.75 -12.42 4.17
CA SER A 9 -10.50 -12.61 3.43
C SER A 9 -9.62 -11.36 3.43
N ALA A 10 -10.21 -10.16 3.40
CA ALA A 10 -9.47 -8.91 3.53
C ALA A 10 -8.78 -8.78 4.89
N HIS A 11 -9.49 -9.14 5.95
CA HIS A 11 -8.89 -9.21 7.29
C HIS A 11 -7.76 -10.23 7.35
N ALA A 12 -7.91 -11.42 6.76
CA ALA A 12 -6.87 -12.44 6.75
C ALA A 12 -5.61 -11.99 6.00
N VAL A 13 -5.76 -11.31 4.86
CA VAL A 13 -4.63 -10.75 4.11
C VAL A 13 -3.94 -9.63 4.90
N VAL A 14 -4.70 -8.71 5.50
CA VAL A 14 -4.15 -7.65 6.35
C VAL A 14 -3.43 -8.22 7.59
N VAL A 15 -3.97 -9.28 8.19
CA VAL A 15 -3.35 -9.96 9.34
C VAL A 15 -2.10 -10.72 8.93
N ALA A 16 -2.09 -11.38 7.77
CA ALA A 16 -0.89 -12.02 7.22
C ALA A 16 0.21 -11.00 6.92
N ILE A 17 -0.16 -9.85 6.34
CA ILE A 17 0.73 -8.70 6.15
C ILE A 17 1.28 -8.22 7.50
N ALA A 18 0.42 -8.05 8.50
CA ALA A 18 0.82 -7.59 9.83
C ALA A 18 1.74 -8.56 10.58
N LEU A 19 1.50 -9.87 10.46
CA LEU A 19 2.33 -10.92 11.05
C LEU A 19 3.71 -10.97 10.41
N ASP A 20 3.79 -10.87 9.08
CA ASP A 20 5.08 -10.83 8.37
C ASP A 20 5.86 -9.54 8.67
N LEU A 21 5.18 -8.40 8.79
CA LEU A 21 5.78 -7.15 9.27
C LEU A 21 6.33 -7.26 10.70
N LYS A 22 5.66 -8.01 11.57
CA LYS A 22 6.10 -8.23 12.95
C LYS A 22 7.40 -9.03 13.00
N GLU A 23 7.55 -10.04 12.14
CA GLU A 23 8.83 -10.76 11.98
C GLU A 23 9.92 -9.86 11.37
N TYR A 24 9.56 -9.02 10.39
CA TYR A 24 10.52 -8.12 9.74
C TYR A 24 11.00 -6.99 10.65
N LYS A 25 10.16 -6.51 11.59
CA LYS A 25 10.50 -5.49 12.60
C LYS A 25 11.75 -5.88 13.42
N ASN A 26 11.95 -7.17 13.66
CA ASN A 26 13.11 -7.68 14.40
C ASN A 26 14.43 -7.65 13.60
N LYS A 27 14.39 -7.46 12.27
CA LYS A 27 15.60 -7.39 11.40
C LYS A 27 16.01 -5.98 11.01
N VAL A 28 15.22 -4.95 11.32
CA VAL A 28 15.39 -3.61 10.74
C VAL A 28 15.62 -2.55 11.83
N ILE A 29 16.85 -2.49 12.33
CA ILE A 29 17.28 -1.47 13.32
C ILE A 29 18.19 -0.38 12.69
N LYS A 30 18.48 -0.42 11.38
CA LYS A 30 19.29 0.61 10.70
C LYS A 30 18.58 1.29 9.52
N ILE A 31 17.42 1.90 9.74
CA ILE A 31 16.79 2.81 8.76
C ILE A 31 17.09 4.26 9.11
N HIS A 32 17.58 5.06 8.14
CA HIS A 32 17.76 6.51 8.24
C HIS A 32 16.44 7.24 8.54
N LEU A 33 16.49 8.30 9.36
CA LEU A 33 15.32 9.04 9.84
C LEU A 33 14.35 9.48 8.73
N GLY A 34 14.87 9.99 7.60
CA GLY A 34 14.05 10.41 6.46
C GLY A 34 13.21 9.29 5.83
N GLN A 35 13.73 8.06 5.79
CA GLN A 35 12.99 6.89 5.27
C GLN A 35 11.87 6.47 6.22
N LYS A 36 12.09 6.58 7.55
CA LYS A 36 11.05 6.29 8.55
C LYS A 36 9.91 7.31 8.46
N ILE A 37 10.24 8.59 8.32
CA ILE A 37 9.25 9.66 8.19
C ILE A 37 8.42 9.44 6.93
N ALA A 38 9.06 9.24 5.76
CA ALA A 38 8.36 8.95 4.52
C ALA A 38 7.41 7.76 4.66
N ALA A 39 7.89 6.64 5.21
CA ALA A 39 7.07 5.45 5.37
C ALA A 39 5.88 5.65 6.31
N THR A 40 6.09 6.40 7.39
CA THR A 40 5.03 6.72 8.36
C THR A 40 3.99 7.64 7.74
N SER A 41 4.41 8.67 7.01
CA SER A 41 3.52 9.58 6.30
C SER A 41 2.66 8.85 5.27
N THR A 42 3.23 7.87 4.56
CA THR A 42 2.48 7.05 3.59
C THR A 42 1.39 6.22 4.29
N ILE A 43 1.70 5.60 5.44
CA ILE A 43 0.72 4.83 6.22
C ILE A 43 -0.38 5.74 6.78
N VAL A 44 -0.01 6.87 7.40
CA VAL A 44 -0.97 7.82 7.98
C VAL A 44 -1.87 8.39 6.89
N GLY A 45 -1.32 8.81 5.75
CA GLY A 45 -2.11 9.31 4.63
C GLY A 45 -3.05 8.25 4.06
N SER A 46 -2.66 6.97 4.07
CA SER A 46 -3.53 5.86 3.66
C SER A 46 -4.72 5.68 4.60
N ILE A 47 -4.52 5.84 5.91
CA ILE A 47 -5.61 5.81 6.89
C ILE A 47 -6.54 7.01 6.69
N LEU A 48 -5.98 8.21 6.50
CA LEU A 48 -6.75 9.41 6.22
C LEU A 48 -7.58 9.27 4.94
N PHE A 49 -7.01 8.67 3.89
CA PHE A 49 -7.72 8.37 2.66
C PHE A 49 -8.98 7.55 2.93
N ILE A 50 -8.88 6.45 3.69
CA ILE A 50 -10.04 5.61 4.02
C ILE A 50 -11.11 6.36 4.80
N MET A 51 -10.69 7.18 5.77
CA MET A 51 -11.63 7.92 6.63
C MET A 51 -12.39 8.98 5.85
N ILE A 52 -11.72 9.64 4.90
CA ILE A 52 -12.24 10.82 4.21
C ILE A 52 -12.94 10.46 2.90
N PHE A 53 -12.40 9.53 2.10
CA PHE A 53 -12.85 9.24 0.74
C PHE A 53 -14.35 8.88 0.63
N PRO A 54 -14.96 8.09 1.54
CA PRO A 54 -16.39 7.78 1.47
C PRO A 54 -17.31 8.99 1.71
N VAL A 55 -16.82 10.03 2.39
CA VAL A 55 -17.60 11.21 2.78
C VAL A 55 -17.29 12.40 1.86
N TYR A 56 -16.02 12.59 1.51
CA TYR A 56 -15.52 13.69 0.70
C TYR A 56 -14.60 13.16 -0.41
N HIS A 57 -15.21 12.77 -1.54
CA HIS A 57 -14.51 12.15 -2.67
C HIS A 57 -13.31 12.99 -3.15
N SER A 58 -13.51 14.29 -3.37
CA SER A 58 -12.46 15.19 -3.87
C SER A 58 -11.29 15.36 -2.91
N ILE A 59 -11.53 15.39 -1.60
CA ILE A 59 -10.46 15.47 -0.59
C ILE A 59 -9.71 14.15 -0.54
N GLY A 60 -10.41 13.02 -0.60
CA GLY A 60 -9.77 11.71 -0.70
C GLY A 60 -8.89 11.58 -1.95
N LEU A 61 -9.34 12.10 -3.10
CA LEU A 61 -8.53 12.16 -4.33
C LEU A 61 -7.26 12.99 -4.13
N GLN A 62 -7.36 14.17 -3.50
CA GLN A 62 -6.18 15.00 -3.18
C GLN A 62 -5.19 14.29 -2.25
N VAL A 63 -5.68 13.57 -1.24
CA VAL A 63 -4.84 12.74 -0.36
C VAL A 63 -4.12 11.64 -1.16
N LEU A 64 -4.81 10.99 -2.09
CA LEU A 64 -4.21 9.97 -2.96
C LEU A 64 -3.15 10.57 -3.89
N ILE A 65 -3.39 11.75 -4.46
CA ILE A 65 -2.39 12.46 -5.27
C ILE A 65 -1.16 12.78 -4.40
N ALA A 66 -1.36 13.33 -3.20
CA ALA A 66 -0.27 13.64 -2.28
C ALA A 66 0.56 12.41 -1.92
N LEU A 67 -0.08 11.25 -1.67
CA LEU A 67 0.61 9.98 -1.41
C LEU A 67 1.49 9.54 -2.60
N ASN A 68 0.98 9.62 -3.83
CA ASN A 68 1.76 9.29 -5.02
C ASN A 68 2.96 10.25 -5.22
N VAL A 69 2.78 11.54 -4.89
CA VAL A 69 3.87 12.53 -4.93
C VAL A 69 4.94 12.22 -3.88
N ILE A 70 4.54 11.85 -2.65
CA ILE A 70 5.48 11.43 -1.60
C ILE A 70 6.28 10.20 -2.04
N ASP A 71 5.63 9.23 -2.69
CA ASP A 71 6.30 8.03 -3.20
C ASP A 71 7.33 8.35 -4.29
N LEU A 72 7.02 9.32 -5.16
CA LEU A 72 7.92 9.83 -6.20
C LEU A 72 9.11 10.56 -5.59
N ILE A 73 8.88 11.49 -4.66
CA ILE A 73 9.94 12.20 -3.93
C ILE A 73 10.84 11.19 -3.20
N SER A 74 10.24 10.19 -2.57
CA SER A 74 10.95 9.11 -1.88
C SER A 74 11.65 8.14 -2.84
N ALA A 75 11.41 8.20 -4.15
CA ALA A 75 12.16 7.44 -5.16
C ALA A 75 13.38 8.23 -5.66
N ILE A 76 13.22 9.55 -5.81
CA ILE A 76 14.23 10.45 -6.39
C ILE A 76 15.26 10.87 -5.33
N PHE A 77 14.79 11.34 -4.16
CA PHE A 77 15.63 12.02 -3.18
C PHE A 77 16.07 11.10 -2.03
N ILE A 78 15.21 10.15 -1.67
CA ILE A 78 15.48 9.24 -0.56
C ILE A 78 15.94 7.92 -1.17
N LYS A 79 17.23 7.58 -1.05
CA LYS A 79 17.73 6.23 -1.38
C LYS A 79 17.20 5.22 -0.36
N THR A 80 15.89 5.01 -0.38
CA THR A 80 15.18 4.07 0.49
C THR A 80 15.61 2.66 0.13
N GLU A 81 15.90 1.84 1.14
CA GLU A 81 16.15 0.43 0.86
C GLU A 81 14.95 -0.16 0.11
N LYS A 82 15.24 -0.79 -1.05
CA LYS A 82 14.21 -1.31 -1.97
C LYS A 82 13.21 -2.23 -1.26
N LYS A 83 13.63 -2.93 -0.20
CA LYS A 83 12.77 -3.82 0.60
C LYS A 83 11.83 -3.04 1.51
N THR A 84 12.33 -2.12 2.33
CA THR A 84 11.52 -1.32 3.27
C THR A 84 10.46 -0.49 2.56
N LYS A 85 10.81 0.11 1.42
CA LYS A 85 9.86 0.83 0.58
C LYS A 85 8.77 -0.10 0.05
N LEU A 86 9.16 -1.24 -0.52
CA LEU A 86 8.22 -2.24 -1.02
C LEU A 86 7.21 -2.69 0.06
N TYR A 87 7.68 -2.98 1.28
CA TYR A 87 6.79 -3.35 2.37
C TYR A 87 5.81 -2.24 2.73
N THR A 88 6.31 -1.02 2.92
CA THR A 88 5.47 0.14 3.23
C THR A 88 4.41 0.34 2.16
N ASP A 89 4.79 0.22 0.89
CA ASP A 89 3.88 0.38 -0.23
C ASP A 89 2.77 -0.67 -0.22
N ARG A 90 3.10 -1.92 0.10
CA ARG A 90 2.09 -3.00 0.22
C ARG A 90 1.13 -2.79 1.38
N VAL A 91 1.62 -2.31 2.52
CA VAL A 91 0.78 -2.03 3.69
C VAL A 91 -0.17 -0.88 3.38
N SER A 92 0.34 0.20 2.81
CA SER A 92 -0.45 1.34 2.35
C SER A 92 -1.53 0.91 1.35
N GLU A 93 -1.18 0.10 0.35
CA GLU A 93 -2.13 -0.47 -0.60
C GLU A 93 -3.20 -1.33 0.09
N ALA A 94 -2.81 -2.22 1.00
CA ALA A 94 -3.76 -3.07 1.73
C ALA A 94 -4.72 -2.28 2.60
N ILE A 95 -4.24 -1.21 3.24
CA ILE A 95 -5.06 -0.24 3.97
C ILE A 95 -6.05 0.36 2.97
N MET A 96 -5.58 1.10 1.97
CA MET A 96 -6.43 1.84 1.03
C MET A 96 -7.48 0.97 0.32
N PHE A 97 -7.08 -0.21 -0.16
CA PHE A 97 -7.95 -1.08 -0.94
C PHE A 97 -8.86 -1.98 -0.10
N SER A 98 -8.73 -1.96 1.23
CA SER A 98 -9.70 -2.63 2.11
C SER A 98 -11.11 -2.05 2.00
N VAL A 99 -11.25 -0.80 1.54
CA VAL A 99 -12.53 -0.09 1.38
C VAL A 99 -12.90 0.23 -0.08
N ALA A 100 -11.96 0.09 -1.02
CA ALA A 100 -12.16 0.46 -2.43
C ALA A 100 -13.08 -0.50 -3.23
N GLY A 101 -13.62 -1.56 -2.61
CA GLY A 101 -14.50 -2.53 -3.27
C GLY A 101 -13.80 -3.41 -4.30
N PHE A 102 -14.59 -4.20 -5.03
CA PHE A 102 -14.10 -5.05 -6.13
C PHE A 102 -13.86 -4.20 -7.39
N PRO A 103 -12.80 -4.43 -8.18
CA PRO A 103 -11.82 -5.54 -8.11
C PRO A 103 -10.55 -5.22 -7.31
N TRP A 104 -10.42 -4.02 -6.76
CA TRP A 104 -9.18 -3.49 -6.17
C TRP A 104 -8.61 -4.36 -5.07
N PHE A 105 -9.46 -4.91 -4.21
CA PHE A 105 -9.05 -5.82 -3.15
C PHE A 105 -8.28 -7.06 -3.67
N ILE A 106 -8.79 -7.70 -4.74
CA ILE A 106 -8.15 -8.90 -5.31
C ILE A 106 -6.82 -8.54 -5.93
N LEU A 107 -6.76 -7.40 -6.62
CA LEU A 107 -5.53 -6.89 -7.20
C LEU A 107 -4.48 -6.66 -6.11
N THR A 108 -4.85 -6.13 -4.95
CA THR A 108 -3.93 -5.97 -3.81
C THR A 108 -3.40 -7.29 -3.29
N ALA A 109 -4.26 -8.30 -3.15
CA ALA A 109 -3.84 -9.63 -2.71
C ALA A 109 -2.84 -10.28 -3.69
N ILE A 110 -3.12 -10.21 -4.99
CA ILE A 110 -2.20 -10.68 -6.04
C ILE A 110 -0.87 -9.90 -5.96
N ASN A 111 -0.93 -8.59 -5.83
CA ASN A 111 0.25 -7.73 -5.80
C ASN A 111 1.10 -7.91 -4.53
N TYR A 112 0.48 -8.35 -3.43
CA TYR A 112 1.19 -8.78 -2.22
C TYR A 112 1.91 -10.12 -2.42
N ILE A 113 1.25 -11.11 -3.03
CA ILE A 113 1.86 -12.41 -3.37
C ILE A 113 3.07 -12.20 -4.31
N LEU A 114 2.92 -11.34 -5.33
CA LEU A 114 4.03 -11.00 -6.23
C LEU A 114 5.19 -10.32 -5.49
N ALA A 115 4.91 -9.44 -4.52
CA ALA A 115 5.94 -8.84 -3.70
C ALA A 115 6.66 -9.89 -2.82
N MET A 116 5.92 -10.83 -2.22
CA MET A 116 6.49 -11.94 -1.46
C MET A 116 7.41 -12.81 -2.32
N LEU A 117 6.93 -13.24 -3.49
CA LEU A 117 7.72 -14.00 -4.44
C LEU A 117 9.00 -13.25 -4.85
N ARG A 118 8.94 -11.92 -4.96
CA ARG A 118 10.11 -11.10 -5.28
C ARG A 118 11.17 -11.11 -4.18
N ILE A 119 10.74 -11.12 -2.92
CA ILE A 119 11.62 -11.07 -1.76
C ILE A 119 12.23 -12.44 -1.47
N THR A 120 11.44 -13.51 -1.59
CA THR A 120 11.85 -14.87 -1.18
C THR A 120 12.58 -15.63 -2.29
N THR A 121 12.08 -15.60 -3.53
CA THR A 121 12.45 -16.62 -4.53
C THR A 121 12.91 -16.01 -5.87
N TYR A 122 12.22 -14.99 -6.37
CA TYR A 122 12.39 -14.48 -7.74
C TYR A 122 12.66 -12.98 -7.77
N LYS A 123 13.93 -12.57 -7.73
CA LYS A 123 14.37 -11.15 -7.74
C LYS A 123 13.77 -10.28 -8.87
N LYS A 124 13.33 -10.89 -9.97
CA LYS A 124 12.79 -10.23 -11.18
C LYS A 124 11.25 -10.14 -11.25
N THR A 125 10.51 -10.55 -10.21
CA THR A 125 9.04 -10.51 -10.24
C THR A 125 8.53 -9.06 -10.43
N PRO A 126 7.63 -8.80 -11.40
CA PRO A 126 7.09 -7.47 -11.64
C PRO A 126 6.28 -7.00 -10.43
N ILE A 127 6.48 -5.74 -10.03
CA ILE A 127 5.69 -5.09 -8.99
C ILE A 127 4.76 -4.11 -9.68
N ILE A 128 3.46 -4.24 -9.42
CA ILE A 128 2.45 -3.36 -9.99
C ILE A 128 2.27 -2.15 -9.05
N PRO A 129 2.35 -0.90 -9.52
CA PRO A 129 2.11 0.29 -8.71
C PRO A 129 0.60 0.56 -8.58
N LEU A 130 -0.10 -0.21 -7.75
CA LEU A 130 -1.56 -0.20 -7.70
C LEU A 130 -2.16 1.15 -7.30
N ARG A 131 -1.51 1.91 -6.41
CA ARG A 131 -1.98 3.26 -6.01
C ARG A 131 -2.03 4.23 -7.19
N PHE A 132 -1.07 4.15 -8.10
CA PHE A 132 -1.05 4.96 -9.31
C PHE A 132 -2.13 4.51 -10.31
N ILE A 133 -2.27 3.20 -10.51
CA ILE A 133 -3.32 2.64 -11.40
C ILE A 133 -4.71 2.99 -10.87
N PHE A 134 -4.90 2.94 -9.54
CA PHE A 134 -6.16 3.32 -8.91
C PHE A 134 -6.45 4.81 -9.04
N LEU A 135 -5.44 5.67 -8.88
CA LEU A 135 -5.58 7.09 -9.13
C LEU A 135 -6.05 7.37 -10.57
N LEU A 136 -5.42 6.73 -11.56
CA LEU A 136 -5.86 6.84 -12.97
C LEU A 136 -7.29 6.38 -13.16
N PHE A 137 -7.68 5.25 -12.55
CA PHE A 137 -9.04 4.76 -12.61
C PHE A 137 -10.06 5.77 -12.04
N LEU A 138 -9.77 6.37 -10.89
CA LEU A 138 -10.65 7.37 -10.29
C LEU A 138 -10.79 8.62 -11.17
N ILE A 139 -9.69 9.10 -11.77
CA ILE A 139 -9.71 10.25 -12.69
C ILE A 139 -10.51 9.94 -13.96
N LEU A 140 -10.46 8.72 -14.47
CA LEU A 140 -11.18 8.30 -15.68
C LEU A 140 -12.65 7.96 -15.44
N GLN A 141 -13.05 7.74 -14.19
CA GLN A 141 -14.43 7.43 -13.82
C GLN A 141 -15.25 8.70 -13.49
N GLU A 142 -14.59 9.79 -13.11
CA GLU A 142 -15.19 11.14 -13.06
C GLU A 142 -15.48 11.67 -14.47
#